data_AF-A0A1V6PR44-F1
#
_entry.id   AF-A0A1V6PR44-F1
#
_cell.length_a   1.000
_cell.length_b   1.000
_cell.length_c   1.000
_cell.angle_alpha   90.00
_cell.angle_beta   90.00
_cell.angle_gamma   90.00
#
_symmetry.space_group_name_H-M   'P 1'
#
loop_
_entity.id
_entity.type
_entity.pdbx_description
1 polymer ?
#
loop_
_entity_poly.entity_id
_entity_poly.type
_entity_poly.pdbx_seq_one_letter_code
_entity_poly.pdbx_strand_id
1 'polypeptide(L)'
;MLLSGAKRELLNYAHGVVLEVSKVWALEPNERSIRSLNREILQTGLGGTYQTLRCRIEDAETLHNVGIIDGSVDTVVCILSLCTIPKPRDIISDLYSLIEPTGGQLLFLEHVASEHPMTRIVQNWYTPWIWRT
;
A
#
# COMPACT_ATOMS: atom_id res chain seq x y z
N MET A 1 6.33 11.84 -17.84
CA MET A 1 5.00 12.02 -18.45
C MET A 1 3.98 11.76 -17.36
N LEU A 2 3.66 12.81 -16.63
CA LEU A 2 2.92 12.80 -15.36
C LEU A 2 1.46 12.39 -15.61
N LEU A 3 1.07 11.25 -15.03
CA LEU A 3 -0.27 10.74 -14.74
C LEU A 3 -1.42 11.15 -15.71
N SER A 4 -1.96 10.16 -16.43
CA SER A 4 -3.14 10.32 -17.30
C SER A 4 -4.34 10.98 -16.60
N GLY A 5 -5.23 11.61 -17.38
CA GLY A 5 -6.27 12.54 -16.91
C GLY A 5 -7.12 12.08 -15.73
N ALA A 6 -7.51 10.80 -15.66
CA ALA A 6 -8.32 10.25 -14.57
C ALA A 6 -7.61 10.33 -13.20
N LYS A 7 -6.28 10.15 -13.16
CA LYS A 7 -5.52 10.25 -11.90
C LYS A 7 -5.46 11.68 -11.39
N ARG A 8 -5.42 12.66 -12.30
CA ARG A 8 -5.39 14.08 -11.96
C ARG A 8 -6.74 14.59 -11.48
N GLU A 9 -7.84 14.03 -12.01
CA GLU A 9 -9.18 14.31 -11.52
C GLU A 9 -9.39 13.81 -10.08
N LEU A 10 -8.89 12.61 -9.75
CA LEU A 10 -8.95 12.08 -8.39
C LEU A 10 -8.27 12.98 -7.36
N LEU A 11 -7.16 13.64 -7.73
CA LEU A 11 -6.48 14.59 -6.85
C LEU A 11 -7.33 15.81 -6.52
N ASN A 12 -8.29 16.20 -7.37
CA ASN A 12 -9.19 17.31 -7.07
C ASN A 12 -10.18 16.97 -5.94
N TYR A 13 -10.39 15.68 -5.67
CA TYR A 13 -11.20 15.21 -4.54
C TYR A 13 -10.37 15.02 -3.28
N ALA A 14 -9.03 15.10 -3.36
CA ALA A 14 -8.18 15.06 -2.18
C ALA A 14 -8.35 16.37 -1.39
N HIS A 15 -8.87 16.25 -0.17
CA HIS A 15 -9.07 17.35 0.77
C HIS A 15 -8.37 17.00 2.08
N GLY A 16 -7.77 17.99 2.73
CA GLY A 16 -7.02 17.80 3.98
C GLY A 16 -5.88 18.80 4.13
N VAL A 17 -5.18 18.71 5.26
CA VAL A 17 -3.93 19.46 5.48
C VAL A 17 -2.79 18.60 4.95
N VAL A 18 -1.95 19.16 4.08
CA VAL A 18 -0.67 18.53 3.72
C VAL A 18 0.20 18.62 4.96
N LEU A 19 0.27 17.52 5.71
CA LEU A 19 1.25 17.37 6.77
C LEU A 19 2.63 17.15 6.14
N GLU A 20 3.67 17.61 6.82
CA GLU A 20 5.03 17.27 6.47
C GLU A 20 5.25 15.77 6.69
N VAL A 21 5.49 15.03 5.61
CA VAL A 21 5.80 13.60 5.69
C VAL A 21 7.29 13.47 5.99
N SER A 22 7.61 13.06 7.21
CA SER A 22 9.00 12.91 7.67
C SER A 22 9.70 11.72 7.00
N LYS A 23 9.00 10.59 6.86
CA LYS A 23 9.55 9.35 6.31
C LYS A 23 8.45 8.46 5.71
N VAL A 24 8.77 7.78 4.61
CA VAL A 24 7.96 6.70 4.02
C VAL A 24 8.84 5.49 3.75
N TRP A 25 8.46 4.34 4.30
CA TRP A 25 8.99 3.05 3.88
C TRP A 25 8.05 2.43 2.84
N ALA A 26 8.49 2.37 1.59
CA ALA A 26 7.70 1.84 0.49
C ALA A 26 8.10 0.39 0.21
N LEU A 27 7.29 -0.56 0.67
CA LEU A 27 7.51 -1.99 0.49
C LEU A 27 7.05 -2.42 -0.92
N GLU A 28 7.91 -3.13 -1.65
CA GLU A 28 7.58 -3.70 -2.95
C GLU A 28 8.51 -4.89 -3.27
N PRO A 29 8.01 -6.13 -3.32
CA PRO A 29 8.86 -7.30 -3.61
C PRO A 29 9.36 -7.36 -5.06
N ASN A 30 8.66 -6.74 -6.00
CA ASN A 30 9.01 -6.77 -7.42
C ASN A 30 10.17 -5.82 -7.74
N GLU A 31 11.27 -6.40 -8.24
CA GLU A 31 12.49 -5.64 -8.54
C GLU A 31 12.32 -4.60 -9.64
N ARG A 32 11.44 -4.84 -10.63
CA ARG A 32 11.18 -3.87 -11.72
C ARG A 32 10.37 -2.68 -11.20
N SER A 33 9.40 -2.94 -10.32
CA SER A 33 8.64 -1.89 -9.63
C SER A 33 9.56 -1.04 -8.75
N ILE A 34 10.40 -1.65 -7.92
CA ILE A 34 11.41 -0.94 -7.09
C ILE A 34 12.30 -0.04 -7.94
N ARG A 35 12.82 -0.55 -9.07
CA ARG A 35 13.64 0.26 -9.98
C ARG A 35 12.90 1.48 -10.53
N SER A 36 11.63 1.30 -10.89
CA SER A 36 10.79 2.38 -11.40
C SER A 36 10.46 3.40 -10.31
N LEU A 37 10.16 2.92 -9.10
CA LEU A 37 9.87 3.74 -7.93
C LEU A 37 11.08 4.58 -7.51
N ASN A 38 12.27 3.98 -7.42
CA ASN A 38 13.50 4.71 -7.10
C ASN A 38 13.82 5.79 -8.13
N ARG A 39 13.56 5.54 -9.42
CA ARG A 39 13.70 6.56 -10.47
C ARG A 39 12.75 7.74 -10.24
N GLU A 40 11.49 7.47 -9.91
CA GLU A 40 10.49 8.52 -9.66
C GLU A 40 10.82 9.32 -8.39
N ILE A 41 11.26 8.65 -7.32
CA ILE A 41 11.69 9.30 -6.07
C ILE A 41 12.83 10.30 -6.34
N LEU A 42 13.82 9.92 -7.16
CA LEU A 42 14.92 10.81 -7.54
C LEU A 42 14.44 11.98 -8.40
N GLN A 43 13.54 11.74 -9.35
CA GLN A 43 13.02 12.77 -10.26
C GLN A 43 12.12 13.80 -9.55
N THR A 44 11.44 13.39 -8.48
CA THR A 44 10.53 14.23 -7.69
C THR A 44 11.22 14.88 -6.49
N GLY A 45 12.50 14.57 -6.23
CA GLY A 45 13.25 15.11 -5.10
C GLY A 45 12.88 14.51 -3.73
N LEU A 46 12.18 13.37 -3.72
CA LEU A 46 11.67 12.73 -2.50
C LEU A 46 12.67 11.78 -1.82
N GLY A 47 13.92 11.74 -2.25
CA GLY A 47 14.93 10.80 -1.75
C GLY A 47 15.27 10.92 -0.26
N GLY A 48 15.01 12.08 0.36
CA GLY A 48 15.16 12.27 1.82
C GLY A 48 13.99 11.68 2.62
N THR A 49 12.80 11.65 2.04
CA THR A 49 11.57 11.19 2.68
C THR A 49 11.31 9.71 2.41
N TYR A 50 11.57 9.22 1.19
CA TYR A 50 11.22 7.87 0.78
C TYR A 50 12.40 6.90 0.85
N GLN A 51 12.15 5.72 1.41
CA GLN A 51 13.05 4.58 1.37
C GLN A 51 12.29 3.36 0.84
N THR A 52 12.78 2.78 -0.25
CA THR A 52 12.20 1.56 -0.81
C THR A 52 12.74 0.33 -0.11
N LEU A 53 11.85 -0.60 0.25
CA LEU A 53 12.22 -1.88 0.82
C LEU A 53 11.77 -2.99 -0.13
N ARG A 54 12.73 -3.76 -0.64
CA ARG A 54 12.42 -4.91 -1.50
C ARG A 54 12.07 -6.13 -0.65
N CYS A 55 10.91 -6.08 -0.03
CA CYS A 55 10.38 -7.16 0.77
C CYS A 55 8.86 -7.18 0.70
N ARG A 56 8.27 -8.23 1.25
CA ARG A 56 6.85 -8.26 1.57
C ARG A 56 6.63 -7.84 3.02
N ILE A 57 5.39 -7.59 3.40
CA ILE A 57 5.07 -7.22 4.79
C ILE A 57 5.37 -8.34 5.79
N GLU A 58 5.35 -9.59 5.34
CA GLU A 58 5.65 -10.76 6.18
C GLU A 58 7.16 -10.90 6.51
N ASP A 59 8.03 -10.10 5.90
CA ASP A 59 9.49 -10.13 6.09
C ASP A 59 9.92 -9.30 7.32
N ALA A 60 9.59 -9.82 8.51
CA ALA A 60 9.87 -9.14 9.77
C ALA A 60 11.35 -8.78 9.95
N GLU A 61 12.29 -9.61 9.47
CA GLU A 61 13.72 -9.33 9.58
C GLU A 61 14.10 -8.04 8.83
N THR A 62 13.66 -7.90 7.58
CA THR A 62 13.91 -6.69 6.79
C THR A 62 13.26 -5.46 7.43
N LEU A 63 12.05 -5.60 7.98
CA LEU A 63 11.34 -4.51 8.66
C LEU A 63 12.08 -4.06 9.93
N HIS A 64 12.45 -5.01 10.80
CA HIS A 64 13.17 -4.73 12.04
C HIS A 64 14.53 -4.05 11.78
N ASN A 65 15.23 -4.47 10.72
CA ASN A 65 16.52 -3.91 10.33
C ASN A 65 16.45 -2.42 9.95
N VAL A 66 15.27 -1.90 9.60
CA VAL A 66 15.04 -0.48 9.31
C VAL A 66 14.24 0.24 10.39
N GLY A 67 14.01 -0.41 11.53
CA GLY A 67 13.32 0.15 12.69
C GLY A 67 11.78 0.08 12.61
N ILE A 68 11.22 -0.69 11.69
CA ILE A 68 9.78 -0.97 11.65
C ILE A 68 9.53 -2.14 12.61
N ILE A 69 8.97 -1.84 13.79
CA ILE A 69 8.65 -2.77 14.87
C ILE A 69 7.27 -2.41 15.44
N ASP A 70 6.80 -3.17 16.44
CA ASP A 70 5.51 -2.89 17.08
C ASP A 70 5.44 -1.44 17.61
N GLY A 71 4.36 -0.76 17.25
CA GLY A 71 4.09 0.63 17.63
C GLY A 71 5.04 1.67 17.04
N SER A 72 5.81 1.36 16.00
CA SER A 72 6.84 2.25 15.46
C SER A 72 6.39 3.16 14.33
N VAL A 73 5.20 2.95 13.76
CA VAL A 73 4.69 3.77 12.64
C VAL A 73 3.38 4.44 13.01
N ASP A 74 3.21 5.71 12.66
CA ASP A 74 1.93 6.41 12.84
C ASP A 74 0.88 5.95 11.81
N THR A 75 1.31 5.56 10.61
CA THR A 75 0.40 5.28 9.50
C THR A 75 0.88 4.10 8.67
N VAL A 76 -0.01 3.15 8.43
CA VAL A 76 0.15 2.11 7.41
C VAL A 76 -0.80 2.42 6.26
N VAL A 77 -0.28 2.41 5.03
CA VAL A 77 -1.07 2.63 3.81
C VAL A 77 -1.02 1.39 2.92
N CYS A 78 -2.18 0.82 2.60
CA CYS A 78 -2.34 -0.30 1.68
C CYS A 78 -3.11 0.14 0.43
N ILE A 79 -2.53 -0.04 -0.75
CA ILE A 79 -3.18 0.31 -2.02
C ILE A 79 -3.18 -0.92 -2.92
N LEU A 80 -4.34 -1.54 -3.06
CA LEU A 80 -4.58 -2.71 -3.89
C LEU A 80 -3.57 -3.84 -3.60
N SER A 81 -3.20 -4.00 -2.33
CA SER A 81 -2.22 -4.99 -1.88
C SER A 81 -2.89 -6.12 -1.11
N LEU A 82 -3.79 -5.81 -0.19
CA LEU A 82 -4.43 -6.80 0.68
C LEU A 82 -5.30 -7.78 -0.09
N CYS A 83 -5.91 -7.35 -1.20
CA CYS A 83 -6.73 -8.22 -2.07
C CYS A 83 -5.94 -9.36 -2.74
N THR A 84 -4.61 -9.31 -2.71
CA THR A 84 -3.72 -10.36 -3.24
C THR A 84 -3.21 -11.32 -2.16
N ILE A 85 -3.53 -11.06 -0.90
CA ILE A 85 -3.10 -11.86 0.24
C ILE A 85 -4.13 -12.95 0.51
N PRO A 86 -3.75 -14.24 0.60
CA PRO A 86 -4.71 -15.33 0.83
C PRO A 86 -5.45 -15.24 2.17
N LYS A 87 -4.78 -14.73 3.20
CA LYS A 87 -5.33 -14.54 4.56
C LYS A 87 -5.17 -13.09 5.02
N PRO A 88 -5.96 -12.16 4.46
CA PRO A 88 -5.77 -10.74 4.72
C PRO A 88 -6.05 -10.37 6.18
N ARG A 89 -6.90 -11.13 6.89
CA ARG A 89 -7.20 -10.90 8.31
C ARG A 89 -5.98 -11.08 9.22
N ASP A 90 -5.15 -12.09 8.93
CA ASP A 90 -3.94 -12.37 9.71
C ASP A 90 -2.95 -11.21 9.53
N ILE A 91 -2.72 -10.80 8.28
CA ILE A 91 -1.85 -9.67 7.95
C ILE A 91 -2.37 -8.35 8.52
N ILE A 92 -3.68 -8.10 8.52
CA ILE A 92 -4.24 -6.89 9.14
C ILE A 92 -3.90 -6.85 10.63
N SER A 93 -3.94 -7.99 11.34
CA SER A 93 -3.53 -8.04 12.75
C SER A 93 -2.06 -7.66 12.92
N ASP A 94 -1.18 -8.18 12.07
CA ASP A 94 0.25 -7.87 12.10
C ASP A 94 0.50 -6.38 11.79
N LEU A 95 -0.20 -5.83 10.79
CA LEU A 95 -0.16 -4.41 10.45
C LEU A 95 -0.60 -3.51 11.61
N TYR A 96 -1.67 -3.89 12.32
CA TYR A 96 -2.13 -3.16 13.49
C TYR A 96 -1.10 -3.13 14.61
N SER A 97 -0.33 -4.20 14.80
CA SER A 97 0.74 -4.24 15.81
C SER A 97 1.86 -3.23 15.52
N LEU A 98 2.16 -2.97 14.25
CA LEU A 98 3.18 -1.97 13.85
C LEU A 98 2.73 -0.53 14.11
N ILE A 99 1.42 -0.28 14.12
CA ILE A 99 0.85 1.07 14.25
C ILE A 99 0.96 1.55 15.70
N GLU A 100 1.36 2.79 15.89
CA GLU A 100 1.43 3.42 17.21
C GLU A 100 0.04 3.36 17.90
N PRO A 101 -0.04 2.99 19.20
CA PRO A 101 -1.34 2.76 19.85
C PRO A 101 -2.25 3.99 19.93
N THR A 102 -1.66 5.19 19.91
CA THR A 102 -2.38 6.44 20.16
C THR A 102 -2.39 7.32 18.92
N GLY A 103 -3.50 7.31 18.19
CA GLY A 103 -3.70 8.19 17.04
C GLY A 103 -3.20 7.65 15.71
N GLY A 104 -2.59 6.46 15.71
CA GLY A 104 -2.14 5.81 14.49
C GLY A 104 -3.28 5.34 13.58
N GLN A 105 -2.99 5.18 12.30
CA GLN A 105 -3.97 4.96 11.25
C GLN A 105 -3.60 3.79 10.32
N LEU A 106 -4.59 2.97 10.00
CA LEU A 106 -4.55 2.05 8.87
C LEU A 106 -5.42 2.61 7.74
N LEU A 107 -4.79 3.09 6.67
CA LEU A 107 -5.46 3.60 5.49
C LEU A 107 -5.39 2.55 4.38
N PHE A 108 -6.51 2.22 3.75
CA PHE A 108 -6.50 1.26 2.66
C PHE A 108 -7.46 1.61 1.53
N LEU A 109 -7.02 1.31 0.30
CA LEU A 109 -7.81 1.35 -0.91
C LEU A 109 -7.73 -0.03 -1.56
N GLU A 110 -8.81 -0.79 -1.49
CA GLU A 110 -8.83 -2.18 -1.94
C GLU A 110 -9.94 -2.43 -2.96
N HIS A 111 -9.73 -3.44 -3.81
CA HIS A 111 -10.81 -3.96 -4.63
C HIS A 111 -11.75 -4.78 -3.76
N VAL A 112 -13.04 -4.44 -3.78
CA VAL A 112 -14.09 -5.19 -3.07
C VAL A 112 -15.07 -5.80 -4.05
N ALA A 113 -15.79 -6.83 -3.60
CA ALA A 113 -16.87 -7.42 -4.36
C ALA A 113 -17.93 -6.35 -4.69
N SER A 114 -18.44 -6.37 -5.92
CA SER A 114 -19.48 -5.44 -6.33
C SER A 114 -20.78 -5.66 -5.54
N GLU A 115 -21.43 -4.56 -5.16
CA GLU A 115 -22.76 -4.59 -4.54
C GLU A 115 -23.85 -5.00 -5.55
N HIS A 116 -23.59 -4.86 -6.86
CA HIS A 116 -24.53 -5.27 -7.89
C HIS A 116 -24.48 -6.79 -8.12
N PRO A 117 -25.61 -7.51 -7.96
CA PRO A 117 -25.63 -8.98 -8.04
C PRO A 117 -25.07 -9.54 -9.35
N MET A 118 -25.45 -8.93 -10.48
CA MET A 118 -24.99 -9.37 -11.80
C MET A 118 -23.48 -9.19 -11.96
N THR A 119 -22.96 -8.04 -11.58
CA THR A 119 -21.51 -7.77 -11.59
C THR A 119 -20.78 -8.74 -10.69
N ARG A 120 -21.30 -9.02 -9.49
CA ARG A 120 -20.70 -9.96 -8.55
C ARG A 120 -20.67 -11.40 -9.09
N ILE A 121 -21.72 -11.84 -9.78
CA ILE A 121 -21.74 -13.16 -10.44
C ILE A 121 -20.63 -13.25 -11.48
N VAL A 122 -20.51 -12.24 -12.34
CA VAL A 122 -19.46 -12.19 -13.38
C VAL A 122 -18.07 -12.17 -12.73
N GLN A 123 -17.86 -11.31 -11.73
CA GLN A 123 -16.62 -11.26 -10.94
C GLN A 123 -16.24 -12.64 -10.40
N ASN A 124 -17.16 -13.31 -9.69
CA ASN A 124 -16.90 -14.61 -9.09
C ASN A 124 -16.63 -15.70 -10.13
N TRP A 125 -17.23 -15.60 -11.32
CA TRP A 125 -17.04 -16.57 -12.38
C TRP A 125 -15.64 -16.51 -13.01
N TYR A 126 -15.13 -15.31 -13.33
CA TYR A 126 -13.81 -15.19 -13.97
C TYR A 126 -12.65 -15.04 -12.98
N THR A 127 -12.88 -14.60 -11.75
CA THR A 127 -11.81 -14.40 -10.75
C THR A 127 -10.91 -15.63 -10.59
N PRO A 128 -11.43 -16.87 -10.43
CA PRO A 128 -10.58 -18.06 -10.30
C PRO A 128 -9.70 -18.36 -11.51
N TRP A 129 -10.08 -17.85 -12.69
CA TRP A 129 -9.36 -18.06 -13.95
C TRP A 129 -8.25 -17.03 -14.16
N ILE A 130 -8.46 -15.80 -13.69
CA ILE A 130 -7.51 -14.68 -13.87
C ILE A 130 -6.59 -14.55 -12.65
N TRP A 131 -7.15 -14.69 -11.45
CA TRP A 131 -6.49 -14.49 -10.17
C TRP A 131 -6.51 -15.81 -9.40
N ARG A 132 -5.47 -16.62 -9.61
CA ARG A 132 -5.19 -17.76 -8.74
C ARG A 132 -4.58 -17.22 -7.44
N THR A 133 -5.41 -17.02 -6.43
CA THR A 133 -4.96 -16.84 -5.03
C THR A 133 -4.49 -18.17 -4.46
#